data_AF-A0A7X3P0D9-F1
#
_entry.id   AF-A0A7X3P0D9-F1
#
_cell.length_a   1.000
_cell.length_b   1.000
_cell.length_c   1.000
_cell.angle_alpha   90.00
_cell.angle_beta   90.00
_cell.angle_gamma   90.00
#
_symmetry.space_group_name_H-M   'P 1'
#
loop_
_entity.id
_entity.type
_entity.pdbx_description
1 polymer ?
#
loop_
_entity_poly.entity_id
_entity_poly.type
_entity_poly.pdbx_seq_one_letter_code
_entity_poly.pdbx_strand_id
1 'polypeptide(L)'
;MRMKTGYGKNYNNNAKVDIGVKRIGNLQFVSIVFIFLATAAQSQEINVAAVVSPRHIQFGEKARLDLTLSGEAFIKHIEAPQFNFLPAFLAVPLHSETTPRLEANQIAVSMAWAYELIPQKIGDFTLSDIRLAYQGTPYFANPGSIRVSGTDTYVDVSTNAIHQVEAEVDTHEPYLNAPLTYTFRYLYTTVLPTRESPTPRLPTFRGFFVETPQKRPLYTREIRGKTFWVEEHTRTLYPQQKIGQIVLAPAELLLPLPQGRRTLKTKPLTLTVQPIPETGRPSHFNGAIGEYQISAEIERGWIEAGHELTLTVRISGHGNIQTVIPPTLPRIAGVMVSRATRFEVITSTSRAYVYTLTPVRKGIFRIPAIAYTCFDPIRAVYTTTQTTPIPVSVRPHPNDPAEYETDSSPWLLWLIVLAILIAALGIGGYLWYRTGFAIPTGRKPNTETGTDTSEVSGSRNRNTQDTETEPITPVSQARQALGRLINSDTTENATTFANALAQVLHQYLEDTFGVSQRNIDTAREVCANAGIPKPILDALIDLLTKCDYHRFAPVPLSTGERNTLIARAERVINDIENLQNTQDT
;
A
#
# COMPACT_ATOMS: atom_id res chain seq x y z
N MET A 1 -12.26 47.59 -61.69
CA MET A 1 -11.81 46.88 -62.91
C MET A 1 -13.07 46.36 -63.65
N ARG A 2 -13.04 46.16 -64.97
CA ARG A 2 -14.17 45.79 -65.89
C ARG A 2 -15.04 44.60 -65.38
N MET A 3 -16.31 44.35 -65.76
CA MET A 3 -17.16 44.61 -66.96
C MET A 3 -18.67 44.45 -66.53
N LYS A 4 -19.71 45.23 -66.91
CA LYS A 4 -20.55 45.27 -68.16
C LYS A 4 -20.87 43.89 -68.78
N THR A 5 -22.08 43.49 -69.25
CA THR A 5 -23.41 44.12 -69.53
C THR A 5 -24.47 43.00 -69.77
N GLY A 6 -25.77 43.14 -69.46
CA GLY A 6 -26.87 43.54 -70.37
C GLY A 6 -28.21 42.90 -69.91
N TYR A 7 -29.38 43.58 -69.86
CA TYR A 7 -30.38 43.83 -70.93
C TYR A 7 -30.85 42.56 -71.71
N GLY A 8 -32.14 42.23 -71.87
CA GLY A 8 -33.39 42.77 -71.30
C GLY A 8 -34.68 42.33 -72.05
N LYS A 9 -35.85 42.72 -71.51
CA LYS A 9 -37.24 42.74 -72.07
C LYS A 9 -38.11 41.47 -72.14
N ASN A 10 -39.32 41.65 -71.59
CA ASN A 10 -40.61 40.97 -71.85
C ASN A 10 -40.92 40.70 -73.33
N TYR A 11 -41.81 39.73 -73.60
CA TYR A 11 -43.14 40.04 -74.15
C TYR A 11 -44.18 38.94 -73.82
N ASN A 12 -45.40 39.38 -73.53
CA ASN A 12 -46.62 38.57 -73.40
C ASN A 12 -47.21 38.31 -74.80
N ASN A 13 -47.85 37.16 -75.05
CA ASN A 13 -48.96 37.07 -76.01
C ASN A 13 -49.74 35.75 -75.96
N ASN A 14 -51.07 35.87 -75.92
CA ASN A 14 -52.02 34.81 -76.23
C ASN A 14 -52.03 34.53 -77.73
N ALA A 15 -52.24 33.27 -78.13
CA ALA A 15 -52.77 32.93 -79.44
C ALA A 15 -53.70 31.71 -79.35
N LYS A 16 -54.99 31.91 -79.68
CA LYS A 16 -55.91 30.82 -80.02
C LYS A 16 -55.40 30.14 -81.30
N VAL A 17 -55.57 28.83 -81.39
CA VAL A 17 -55.62 28.11 -82.67
C VAL A 17 -56.94 27.37 -82.73
N ASP A 18 -57.72 27.67 -83.77
CA ASP A 18 -59.04 27.13 -84.04
C ASP A 18 -59.02 26.64 -85.49
N ILE A 19 -59.12 25.32 -85.71
CA ILE A 19 -59.05 24.71 -87.05
C ILE A 19 -60.08 23.58 -87.18
N GLY A 20 -61.27 23.97 -87.68
CA GLY A 20 -61.80 23.44 -88.94
C GLY A 20 -62.06 21.93 -89.06
N VAL A 21 -63.31 21.53 -88.81
CA VAL A 21 -63.86 20.21 -89.21
C VAL A 21 -64.28 20.22 -90.69
N LYS A 22 -63.92 19.17 -91.46
CA LYS A 22 -64.74 18.74 -92.62
C LYS A 22 -64.66 17.23 -92.89
N ARG A 23 -65.82 16.65 -93.24
CA ARG A 23 -66.09 15.21 -93.40
C ARG A 23 -65.63 14.61 -94.73
N ILE A 24 -65.44 13.29 -94.75
CA ILE A 24 -65.95 12.22 -95.68
C ILE A 24 -65.25 10.91 -95.22
N GLY A 25 -65.82 9.71 -95.14
CA GLY A 25 -67.18 9.20 -95.38
C GLY A 25 -67.37 7.83 -94.68
N ASN A 26 -68.58 7.24 -94.74
CA ASN A 26 -69.02 6.16 -93.84
C ASN A 26 -68.41 4.76 -94.11
N LEU A 27 -68.16 3.99 -93.03
CA LEU A 27 -68.35 2.53 -93.01
C LEU A 27 -68.82 2.06 -91.61
N GLN A 28 -69.48 0.91 -91.51
CA GLN A 28 -70.41 0.58 -90.41
C GLN A 28 -69.82 -0.27 -89.26
N PHE A 29 -70.41 -0.08 -88.06
CA PHE A 29 -70.62 -1.07 -86.98
C PHE A 29 -69.42 -1.93 -86.50
N VAL A 30 -68.81 -1.56 -85.38
CA VAL A 30 -69.06 -2.13 -84.02
C VAL A 30 -68.07 -1.45 -83.06
N SER A 31 -68.56 -0.61 -82.14
CA SER A 31 -67.75 -0.01 -81.08
C SER A 31 -68.06 -0.68 -79.74
N ILE A 32 -67.19 -1.59 -79.31
CA ILE A 32 -67.23 -2.13 -77.94
C ILE A 32 -66.81 -1.00 -77.00
N VAL A 33 -67.76 -0.48 -76.22
CA VAL A 33 -67.47 0.47 -75.15
C VAL A 33 -66.82 -0.29 -73.99
N PHE A 34 -65.49 -0.26 -73.95
CA PHE A 34 -64.74 -0.73 -72.78
C PHE A 34 -64.97 0.26 -71.63
N ILE A 35 -65.94 -0.03 -70.78
CA ILE A 35 -66.12 0.67 -69.50
C ILE A 35 -64.89 0.35 -68.66
N PHE A 36 -63.95 1.30 -68.60
CA PHE A 36 -62.83 1.25 -67.67
C PHE A 36 -63.39 1.50 -66.26
N LEU A 37 -63.95 0.44 -65.66
CA LEU A 37 -64.41 0.46 -64.29
C LEU A 37 -63.18 0.54 -63.40
N ALA A 38 -62.77 1.78 -63.08
CA ALA A 38 -61.69 2.03 -62.15
C ALA A 38 -62.12 1.52 -60.77
N THR A 39 -61.76 0.27 -60.47
CA THR A 39 -61.83 -0.27 -59.12
C THR A 39 -60.87 0.55 -58.26
N ALA A 40 -61.41 1.54 -57.57
CA ALA A 40 -60.75 2.16 -56.45
C ALA A 40 -60.51 1.05 -55.41
N ALA A 41 -59.30 0.52 -55.39
CA ALA A 41 -58.86 -0.37 -54.33
C ALA A 41 -58.89 0.45 -53.04
N GLN A 42 -59.89 0.20 -52.18
CA GLN A 42 -59.91 0.75 -50.84
C GLN A 42 -58.70 0.18 -50.10
N SER A 43 -57.68 0.99 -49.91
CA SER A 43 -56.56 0.63 -49.04
C SER A 43 -57.08 0.62 -47.60
N GLN A 44 -57.12 -0.56 -46.97
CA GLN A 44 -57.35 -0.66 -45.54
C GLN A 44 -56.26 0.14 -44.82
N GLU A 45 -56.65 1.16 -44.06
CA GLU A 45 -55.69 2.01 -43.35
C GLU A 45 -55.21 1.29 -42.09
N ILE A 46 -54.07 0.59 -42.23
CA ILE A 46 -53.43 -0.13 -41.14
C ILE A 46 -52.44 0.83 -40.46
N ASN A 47 -52.76 1.20 -39.23
CA ASN A 47 -51.96 2.08 -38.40
C ASN A 47 -51.05 1.26 -37.48
N VAL A 48 -49.78 1.67 -37.39
CA VAL A 48 -48.75 1.00 -36.57
C VAL A 48 -48.14 2.03 -35.63
N ALA A 49 -48.25 1.79 -34.33
CA ALA A 49 -47.60 2.59 -33.30
C ALA A 49 -46.62 1.74 -32.49
N ALA A 50 -45.57 2.41 -32.01
CA ALA A 50 -44.54 1.85 -31.16
C ALA A 50 -44.19 2.84 -30.06
N VAL A 51 -44.09 2.38 -28.83
CA VAL A 51 -43.76 3.21 -27.67
C VAL A 51 -42.71 2.49 -26.84
N VAL A 52 -41.55 3.13 -26.63
CA VAL A 52 -40.55 2.68 -25.67
C VAL A 52 -40.65 3.49 -24.38
N SER A 53 -40.66 2.80 -23.23
CA SER A 53 -40.74 3.40 -21.91
C SER A 53 -39.93 2.62 -20.86
N PRO A 54 -39.10 3.26 -20.05
CA PRO A 54 -38.69 4.66 -20.14
C PRO A 54 -37.70 4.92 -21.29
N ARG A 55 -37.64 6.17 -21.78
CA ARG A 55 -36.69 6.60 -22.83
C ARG A 55 -35.26 6.86 -22.35
N HIS A 56 -35.02 6.76 -21.04
CA HIS A 56 -33.70 6.81 -20.42
C HIS A 56 -33.60 5.67 -19.43
N ILE A 57 -32.61 4.80 -19.63
CA ILE A 57 -32.27 3.68 -18.75
C ILE A 57 -30.77 3.70 -18.43
N GLN A 58 -30.38 3.01 -17.37
CA GLN A 58 -29.00 2.68 -17.08
C GLN A 58 -28.61 1.35 -17.75
N PHE A 59 -27.32 1.16 -18.00
CA PHE A 59 -26.80 -0.12 -18.48
C PHE A 59 -26.97 -1.21 -17.39
N GLY A 60 -27.91 -2.12 -17.62
CA GLY A 60 -28.36 -3.15 -16.67
C GLY A 60 -29.84 -3.02 -16.26
N GLU A 61 -30.45 -1.85 -16.48
CA GLU A 61 -31.90 -1.68 -16.42
C GLU A 61 -32.55 -2.14 -17.72
N LYS A 62 -33.85 -2.47 -17.66
CA LYS A 62 -34.66 -2.85 -18.83
C LYS A 62 -35.62 -1.72 -19.22
N ALA A 63 -35.88 -1.56 -20.50
CA ALA A 63 -37.01 -0.76 -21.00
C ALA A 63 -38.09 -1.67 -21.59
N ARG A 64 -39.34 -1.23 -21.56
CA ARG A 64 -40.47 -1.90 -22.24
C ARG A 64 -40.71 -1.24 -23.59
N LEU A 65 -40.87 -2.06 -24.62
CA LEU A 65 -41.31 -1.65 -25.95
C LEU A 65 -42.70 -2.25 -26.20
N ASP A 66 -43.70 -1.38 -26.24
CA ASP A 66 -45.07 -1.74 -26.61
C ASP A 66 -45.31 -1.40 -28.08
N LEU A 67 -45.87 -2.36 -28.82
CA LEU A 67 -46.21 -2.25 -30.23
C LEU A 67 -47.70 -2.49 -30.39
N THR A 68 -48.39 -1.58 -31.07
CA THR A 68 -49.82 -1.73 -31.37
C THR A 68 -50.07 -1.58 -32.85
N LEU A 69 -50.78 -2.54 -33.42
CA LEU A 69 -51.25 -2.55 -34.79
C LEU A 69 -52.77 -2.52 -34.79
N SER A 70 -53.36 -1.53 -35.45
CA SER A 70 -54.81 -1.38 -35.56
C SER A 70 -55.23 -1.24 -37.02
N GLY A 71 -56.29 -1.93 -37.42
CA GLY A 71 -56.88 -1.81 -38.75
C GLY A 71 -58.39 -2.00 -38.73
N GLU A 72 -59.06 -1.43 -39.73
CA GLU A 72 -60.53 -1.34 -39.84
C GLU A 72 -61.22 -2.69 -40.15
N ALA A 73 -60.45 -3.73 -40.49
CA ALA A 73 -60.96 -5.05 -40.85
C ALA A 73 -60.27 -6.17 -40.07
N PHE A 74 -60.85 -7.39 -40.14
CA PHE A 74 -60.32 -8.57 -39.47
C PHE A 74 -58.87 -8.89 -39.88
N ILE A 75 -57.94 -8.62 -38.95
CA ILE A 75 -56.53 -8.89 -39.12
C ILE A 75 -56.28 -10.40 -38.97
N LYS A 76 -55.78 -11.05 -40.02
CA LYS A 76 -55.31 -12.46 -39.97
C LYS A 76 -53.97 -12.55 -39.22
N HIS A 77 -53.62 -13.76 -38.76
CA HIS A 77 -52.36 -14.06 -38.05
C HIS A 77 -51.15 -13.34 -38.69
N ILE A 78 -50.40 -12.63 -37.84
CA ILE A 78 -49.21 -11.86 -38.22
C ILE A 78 -47.99 -12.50 -37.56
N GLU A 79 -46.91 -12.61 -38.33
CA GLU A 79 -45.61 -13.03 -37.82
C GLU A 79 -45.07 -12.04 -36.77
N ALA A 80 -44.26 -12.52 -35.83
CA ALA A 80 -43.69 -11.66 -34.80
C ALA A 80 -42.85 -10.52 -35.44
N PRO A 81 -42.95 -9.27 -34.95
CA PRO A 81 -42.19 -8.14 -35.48
C PRO A 81 -40.68 -8.42 -35.47
N GLN A 82 -40.02 -8.07 -36.58
CA GLN A 82 -38.58 -8.20 -36.73
C GLN A 82 -37.87 -6.88 -36.37
N PHE A 83 -36.78 -7.01 -35.61
CA PHE A 83 -36.05 -5.87 -35.06
C PHE A 83 -34.69 -5.71 -35.73
N ASN A 84 -34.49 -4.57 -36.39
CA ASN A 84 -33.24 -4.25 -37.08
C ASN A 84 -32.26 -3.38 -36.26
N PHE A 85 -32.58 -3.02 -35.01
CA PHE A 85 -31.77 -2.12 -34.17
C PHE A 85 -30.56 -2.77 -33.50
N LEU A 86 -29.69 -3.38 -34.33
CA LEU A 86 -28.26 -3.61 -34.09
C LEU A 86 -27.91 -4.52 -32.87
N PRO A 87 -26.64 -4.96 -32.71
CA PRO A 87 -26.18 -5.67 -31.51
C PRO A 87 -26.10 -4.79 -30.23
N ALA A 88 -26.99 -3.79 -30.11
CA ALA A 88 -27.04 -2.85 -28.99
C ALA A 88 -28.10 -3.21 -27.94
N PHE A 89 -29.11 -4.02 -28.31
CA PHE A 89 -30.16 -4.50 -27.39
C PHE A 89 -30.48 -5.98 -27.64
N LEU A 90 -30.78 -6.69 -26.57
CA LEU A 90 -31.47 -7.99 -26.62
C LEU A 90 -32.95 -7.73 -26.34
N ALA A 91 -33.83 -8.08 -27.28
CA ALA A 91 -35.27 -7.94 -27.14
C ALA A 91 -35.90 -9.29 -26.76
N VAL A 92 -36.52 -9.35 -25.58
CA VAL A 92 -37.19 -10.56 -25.05
C VAL A 92 -38.71 -10.37 -25.13
N PRO A 93 -39.48 -11.27 -25.78
CA PRO A 93 -40.94 -11.17 -25.83
C PRO A 93 -41.55 -11.39 -24.43
N LEU A 94 -42.52 -10.56 -24.05
CA LEU A 94 -43.27 -10.69 -22.80
C LEU A 94 -44.65 -11.33 -23.02
N HIS A 95 -45.48 -10.69 -23.84
CA HIS A 95 -46.82 -11.17 -24.18
C HIS A 95 -47.29 -10.59 -25.52
N SER A 96 -48.35 -11.20 -26.08
CA SER A 96 -49.07 -10.70 -27.25
C SER A 96 -50.57 -10.84 -27.03
N GLU A 97 -51.32 -9.77 -27.29
CA GLU A 97 -52.77 -9.72 -27.11
C GLU A 97 -53.46 -9.31 -28.41
N THR A 98 -54.71 -9.74 -28.60
CA THR A 98 -55.54 -9.35 -29.74
C THR A 98 -56.92 -8.99 -29.23
N THR A 99 -57.30 -7.73 -29.43
CA THR A 99 -58.55 -7.16 -28.93
C THR A 99 -59.44 -6.74 -30.09
N PRO A 100 -60.63 -7.35 -30.26
CA PRO A 100 -61.61 -6.88 -31.22
C PRO A 100 -62.26 -5.58 -30.73
N ARG A 101 -62.49 -4.64 -31.64
CA ARG A 101 -63.23 -3.39 -31.41
C ARG A 101 -64.40 -3.33 -32.40
N LEU A 102 -65.57 -2.92 -31.91
CA LEU A 102 -66.68 -2.55 -32.78
C LEU A 102 -66.65 -1.04 -33.02
N GLU A 103 -66.41 -0.65 -34.27
CA GLU A 103 -66.48 0.74 -34.72
C GLU A 103 -67.38 0.79 -35.97
N ALA A 104 -68.38 1.68 -35.97
CA ALA A 104 -69.27 1.97 -37.11
C ALA A 104 -69.79 0.74 -37.91
N ASN A 105 -70.26 -0.31 -37.22
CA ASN A 105 -70.78 -1.56 -37.82
C ASN A 105 -69.73 -2.43 -38.54
N GLN A 106 -68.44 -2.23 -38.25
CA GLN A 106 -67.32 -3.07 -38.68
C GLN A 106 -66.54 -3.61 -37.47
N ILE A 107 -65.86 -4.75 -37.64
CA ILE A 107 -64.98 -5.34 -36.62
C ILE A 107 -63.55 -4.89 -36.92
N ALA A 108 -63.13 -3.81 -36.26
CA ALA A 108 -61.73 -3.42 -36.20
C ALA A 108 -60.97 -4.38 -35.27
N VAL A 109 -59.69 -4.62 -35.53
CA VAL A 109 -58.85 -5.48 -34.69
C VAL A 109 -57.61 -4.70 -34.27
N SER A 110 -57.32 -4.72 -32.97
CA SER A 110 -56.10 -4.16 -32.39
C SER A 110 -55.24 -5.28 -31.82
N MET A 111 -54.09 -5.54 -32.45
CA MET A 111 -53.06 -6.46 -31.96
C MET A 111 -52.00 -5.68 -31.20
N ALA A 112 -51.54 -6.23 -30.07
CA ALA A 112 -50.51 -5.63 -29.24
C ALA A 112 -49.41 -6.65 -28.92
N TRP A 113 -48.15 -6.22 -28.94
CA TRP A 113 -47.00 -7.00 -28.48
C TRP A 113 -46.19 -6.18 -27.47
N ALA A 114 -45.75 -6.83 -26.40
CA ALA A 114 -44.86 -6.25 -25.41
C ALA A 114 -43.50 -6.95 -25.43
N TYR A 115 -42.43 -6.17 -25.48
CA TYR A 115 -41.05 -6.64 -25.44
C TYR A 115 -40.26 -5.97 -24.32
N GLU A 116 -39.37 -6.73 -23.70
CA GLU A 116 -38.37 -6.22 -22.77
C GLU A 116 -37.05 -6.01 -23.50
N LEU A 117 -36.55 -4.77 -23.53
CA LEU A 117 -35.29 -4.37 -24.14
C LEU A 117 -34.18 -4.33 -23.08
N ILE A 118 -33.17 -5.20 -23.25
CA ILE A 118 -32.00 -5.31 -22.37
C ILE A 118 -30.77 -4.73 -23.09
N PRO A 119 -30.20 -3.60 -22.62
CA PRO A 119 -29.08 -2.94 -23.29
C PRO A 119 -27.80 -3.78 -23.25
N GLN A 120 -27.14 -3.88 -24.40
CA GLN A 120 -25.85 -4.55 -24.60
C GLN A 120 -24.70 -3.55 -24.77
N LYS A 121 -25.00 -2.26 -25.00
CA LYS A 121 -24.00 -1.16 -25.08
C LYS A 121 -24.50 0.12 -24.39
N ILE A 122 -23.56 0.98 -23.99
CA ILE A 122 -23.81 2.33 -23.45
C ILE A 122 -23.83 3.32 -24.62
N GLY A 123 -24.76 4.27 -24.63
CA GLY A 123 -24.88 5.27 -25.70
C GLY A 123 -26.29 5.83 -25.87
N ASP A 124 -26.44 6.73 -26.83
CA ASP A 124 -27.74 7.19 -27.33
C ASP A 124 -28.08 6.35 -28.58
N PHE A 125 -29.21 5.66 -28.55
CA PHE A 125 -29.62 4.74 -29.61
C PHE A 125 -30.96 5.15 -30.21
N THR A 126 -31.01 5.22 -31.53
CA THR A 126 -32.26 5.37 -32.30
C THR A 126 -32.88 4.00 -32.51
N LEU A 127 -34.06 3.75 -31.95
CA LEU A 127 -34.83 2.54 -32.19
C LEU A 127 -35.73 2.76 -33.41
N SER A 128 -35.13 2.87 -34.59
CA SER A 128 -35.87 3.00 -35.86
C SER A 128 -36.15 1.63 -36.49
N ASP A 129 -37.02 1.61 -37.49
CA ASP A 129 -37.18 0.49 -38.44
C ASP A 129 -37.63 -0.85 -37.83
N ILE A 130 -38.59 -0.83 -36.89
CA ILE A 130 -39.34 -2.04 -36.55
C ILE A 130 -40.13 -2.47 -37.78
N ARG A 131 -39.89 -3.68 -38.27
CA ARG A 131 -40.57 -4.22 -39.46
C ARG A 131 -41.64 -5.22 -39.06
N LEU A 132 -42.87 -4.96 -39.48
CA LEU A 132 -43.98 -5.92 -39.41
C LEU A 132 -44.38 -6.31 -40.82
N ALA A 133 -44.44 -7.61 -41.11
CA ALA A 133 -44.91 -8.10 -42.40
C ALA A 133 -46.39 -8.50 -42.28
N TYR A 134 -47.26 -7.84 -43.05
CA TYR A 134 -48.68 -8.21 -43.13
C TYR A 134 -49.10 -8.41 -44.59
N GLN A 135 -49.58 -9.61 -44.91
CA GLN A 135 -49.97 -10.01 -46.28
C GLN A 135 -48.88 -9.77 -47.35
N GLY A 136 -47.60 -9.83 -46.96
CA GLY A 136 -46.45 -9.56 -47.84
C GLY A 136 -46.05 -8.07 -47.92
N THR A 137 -46.85 -7.15 -47.36
CA THR A 137 -46.53 -5.73 -47.27
C THR A 137 -45.74 -5.42 -45.99
N PRO A 138 -44.59 -4.74 -46.07
CA PRO A 138 -43.84 -4.30 -44.90
C PRO A 138 -44.39 -2.99 -44.33
N TYR A 139 -44.71 -3.01 -43.04
CA TYR A 139 -45.08 -1.84 -42.24
C TYR A 139 -43.94 -1.49 -41.28
N PHE A 140 -43.80 -0.19 -40.98
CA PHE A 140 -42.69 0.34 -40.19
C PHE A 140 -43.19 1.10 -38.97
N ALA A 141 -42.56 0.88 -37.81
CA ALA A 141 -42.83 1.63 -36.59
C ALA A 141 -41.55 2.26 -36.02
N ASN A 142 -41.68 3.45 -35.43
CA ASN A 142 -40.57 4.21 -34.86
C ASN A 142 -40.89 4.66 -33.41
N PRO A 143 -40.49 3.89 -32.38
CA PRO A 143 -40.65 4.28 -30.97
C PRO A 143 -39.80 5.49 -30.52
N GLY A 144 -38.85 5.94 -31.35
CA GLY A 144 -37.97 7.07 -31.10
C GLY A 144 -36.57 6.66 -30.62
N SER A 145 -35.95 7.47 -29.78
CA SER A 145 -34.62 7.20 -29.22
C SER A 145 -34.68 6.76 -27.75
N ILE A 146 -33.73 5.91 -27.36
CA ILE A 146 -33.47 5.51 -25.98
C ILE A 146 -32.02 5.86 -25.62
N ARG A 147 -31.84 6.48 -24.44
CA ARG A 147 -30.53 6.76 -23.86
C ARG A 147 -30.17 5.67 -22.85
N VAL A 148 -28.99 5.07 -23.00
CA VAL A 148 -28.42 4.10 -22.05
C VAL A 148 -27.21 4.74 -21.37
N SER A 149 -27.35 5.11 -20.09
CA SER A 149 -26.25 5.68 -19.30
C SER A 149 -25.33 4.62 -18.70
N GLY A 150 -24.03 4.94 -18.63
CA GLY A 150 -23.02 4.11 -17.96
C GLY A 150 -23.01 4.22 -16.43
N THR A 151 -23.54 5.33 -15.90
CA THR A 151 -23.61 5.75 -14.49
C THR A 151 -25.01 6.28 -14.21
N ASP A 152 -25.50 6.17 -12.97
CA ASP A 152 -26.72 6.87 -12.58
C ASP A 152 -26.41 8.37 -12.51
N THR A 153 -27.23 9.15 -13.21
CA THR A 153 -27.04 10.58 -13.41
C THR A 153 -28.35 11.31 -13.15
N TYR A 154 -28.33 12.26 -12.21
CA TYR A 154 -29.32 13.31 -12.11
C TYR A 154 -28.84 14.54 -12.86
N VAL A 155 -29.72 15.12 -13.67
CA VAL A 155 -29.53 16.42 -14.29
C VAL A 155 -30.63 17.32 -13.76
N ASP A 156 -30.24 18.40 -13.09
CA ASP A 156 -31.17 19.43 -12.65
C ASP A 156 -31.57 20.27 -13.88
N VAL A 157 -32.86 20.28 -14.21
CA VAL A 157 -33.38 20.95 -15.42
C VAL A 157 -33.30 22.48 -15.31
N SER A 158 -33.31 23.04 -14.09
CA SER A 158 -33.30 24.48 -13.86
C SER A 158 -31.90 25.09 -13.96
N THR A 159 -30.88 24.35 -13.53
CA THR A 159 -29.47 24.81 -13.49
C THR A 159 -28.57 24.13 -14.51
N ASN A 160 -29.04 23.08 -15.19
CA ASN A 160 -28.25 22.17 -16.01
C ASN A 160 -27.07 21.52 -15.24
N ALA A 161 -27.17 21.51 -13.90
CA ALA A 161 -26.20 20.87 -13.02
C ALA A 161 -26.28 19.35 -13.16
N ILE A 162 -25.14 18.69 -13.28
CA ILE A 162 -25.05 17.25 -13.41
C ILE A 162 -24.47 16.67 -12.13
N HIS A 163 -25.13 15.65 -11.60
CA HIS A 163 -24.74 14.86 -10.44
C HIS A 163 -24.72 13.39 -10.87
N GLN A 164 -23.61 12.70 -10.67
CA GLN A 164 -23.48 11.29 -11.02
C GLN A 164 -22.65 10.52 -10.01
N VAL A 165 -22.82 9.21 -9.97
CA VAL A 165 -22.07 8.31 -9.10
C VAL A 165 -21.35 7.22 -9.91
N GLU A 166 -20.16 6.87 -9.47
CA GLU A 166 -19.40 5.71 -9.95
C GLU A 166 -18.82 4.95 -8.75
N ALA A 167 -18.59 3.65 -8.94
CA ALA A 167 -17.81 2.84 -8.01
C ALA A 167 -16.90 1.91 -8.82
N GLU A 168 -15.71 1.69 -8.30
CA GLU A 168 -14.71 0.81 -8.87
C GLU A 168 -13.95 0.05 -7.77
N VAL A 169 -13.20 -0.96 -8.20
CA VAL A 169 -12.19 -1.65 -7.40
C VAL A 169 -10.86 -1.59 -8.16
N ASP A 170 -9.74 -1.60 -7.43
CA ASP A 170 -8.40 -1.70 -8.02
C ASP A 170 -8.11 -3.10 -8.60
N THR A 171 -8.68 -4.17 -8.02
CA THR A 171 -8.62 -5.53 -8.54
C THR A 171 -9.98 -6.24 -8.48
N HIS A 172 -10.31 -6.94 -9.57
CA HIS A 172 -11.46 -7.83 -9.65
C HIS A 172 -11.16 -9.26 -9.21
N GLU A 173 -9.88 -9.62 -9.05
CA GLU A 173 -9.45 -10.99 -8.74
C GLU A 173 -8.49 -11.03 -7.52
N PRO A 174 -8.95 -10.55 -6.34
CA PRO A 174 -8.12 -10.55 -5.13
C PRO A 174 -7.89 -11.98 -4.62
N TYR A 175 -6.69 -12.27 -4.10
CA TYR A 175 -6.47 -13.47 -3.30
C TYR A 175 -7.24 -13.40 -1.98
N LEU A 176 -7.64 -14.56 -1.43
CA LEU A 176 -8.25 -14.66 -0.11
C LEU A 176 -7.37 -13.95 0.94
N ASN A 177 -7.98 -13.10 1.77
CA ASN A 177 -7.34 -12.22 2.75
C ASN A 177 -6.34 -11.16 2.20
N ALA A 178 -6.16 -11.01 0.88
CA ALA A 178 -5.39 -9.90 0.31
C ALA A 178 -6.21 -8.59 0.33
N PRO A 179 -5.55 -7.41 0.42
CA PRO A 179 -6.24 -6.12 0.29
C PRO A 179 -6.77 -5.91 -1.14
N LEU A 180 -7.92 -5.26 -1.24
CA LEU A 180 -8.38 -4.55 -2.44
C LEU A 180 -8.99 -3.20 -2.04
N THR A 181 -8.84 -2.19 -2.88
CA THR A 181 -9.36 -0.83 -2.66
C THR A 181 -10.68 -0.66 -3.39
N TYR A 182 -11.77 -0.56 -2.63
CA TYR A 182 -13.05 -0.11 -3.16
C TYR A 182 -13.09 1.43 -3.14
N THR A 183 -13.41 2.05 -4.28
CA THR A 183 -13.55 3.51 -4.41
C THR A 183 -14.95 3.84 -4.90
N PHE A 184 -15.74 4.50 -4.06
CA PHE A 184 -16.97 5.18 -4.49
C PHE A 184 -16.65 6.65 -4.79
N ARG A 185 -17.18 7.19 -5.89
CA ARG A 185 -17.07 8.61 -6.23
C ARG A 185 -18.43 9.26 -6.44
N TYR A 186 -18.59 10.44 -5.89
CA TYR A 186 -19.65 11.38 -6.23
C TYR A 186 -19.06 12.50 -7.09
N LEU A 187 -19.60 12.66 -8.30
CA LEU A 187 -19.17 13.69 -9.25
C LEU A 187 -20.29 14.71 -9.47
N TYR A 188 -20.00 15.99 -9.30
CA TYR A 188 -20.98 17.07 -9.53
C TYR A 188 -20.39 18.31 -10.19
N THR A 189 -21.16 18.99 -11.03
CA THR A 189 -20.71 20.25 -11.67
C THR A 189 -20.98 21.48 -10.79
N THR A 190 -21.96 21.42 -9.89
CA THR A 190 -22.44 22.54 -9.07
C THR A 190 -23.02 22.00 -7.77
N VAL A 191 -22.89 22.74 -6.66
CA VAL A 191 -23.51 22.34 -5.37
C VAL A 191 -25.01 22.58 -5.45
N LEU A 192 -25.81 21.64 -4.95
CA LEU A 192 -27.27 21.77 -4.91
C LEU A 192 -27.69 22.91 -3.97
N PRO A 193 -28.74 23.69 -4.29
CA PRO A 193 -29.22 24.80 -3.46
C PRO A 193 -30.06 24.30 -2.27
N THR A 194 -29.52 23.35 -1.49
CA THR A 194 -30.19 22.69 -0.37
C THR A 194 -29.43 22.88 0.95
N ARG A 195 -30.16 22.88 2.07
CA ARG A 195 -29.55 22.92 3.42
C ARG A 195 -28.98 21.58 3.87
N GLU A 196 -29.51 20.48 3.34
CA GLU A 196 -28.95 19.14 3.52
C GLU A 196 -27.83 18.89 2.50
N SER A 197 -26.79 18.16 2.92
CA SER A 197 -25.70 17.70 2.05
C SER A 197 -26.03 16.33 1.43
N PRO A 198 -25.59 16.06 0.19
CA PRO A 198 -25.55 14.71 -0.37
C PRO A 198 -24.93 13.71 0.60
N THR A 199 -25.59 12.58 0.83
CA THR A 199 -25.16 11.58 1.84
C THR A 199 -24.88 10.23 1.17
N PRO A 200 -23.62 9.77 1.10
CA PRO A 200 -23.27 8.46 0.56
C PRO A 200 -23.65 7.34 1.54
N ARG A 201 -24.18 6.24 1.01
CA ARG A 201 -24.50 5.00 1.69
C ARG A 201 -23.75 3.87 0.98
N LEU A 202 -22.59 3.53 1.54
CA LEU A 202 -21.75 2.46 1.00
C LEU A 202 -22.39 1.07 1.29
N PRO A 203 -22.04 0.04 0.51
CA PRO A 203 -22.47 -1.34 0.75
C PRO A 203 -22.04 -1.83 2.14
N THR A 204 -22.70 -2.89 2.63
CA THR A 204 -22.34 -3.54 3.91
C THR A 204 -21.11 -4.45 3.83
N PHE A 205 -20.48 -4.59 2.65
CA PHE A 205 -19.28 -5.40 2.38
C PHE A 205 -19.28 -6.76 3.09
N ARG A 206 -20.41 -7.51 3.00
CA ARG A 206 -20.57 -8.80 3.67
C ARG A 206 -19.48 -9.79 3.24
N GLY A 207 -18.82 -10.41 4.21
CA GLY A 207 -17.73 -11.36 3.97
C GLY A 207 -16.34 -10.72 3.85
N PHE A 208 -16.24 -9.40 3.96
CA PHE A 208 -14.98 -8.66 4.00
C PHE A 208 -14.74 -8.07 5.39
N PHE A 209 -13.48 -8.03 5.82
CA PHE A 209 -13.04 -7.06 6.80
C PHE A 209 -12.83 -5.71 6.09
N VAL A 210 -13.20 -4.61 6.75
CA VAL A 210 -13.19 -3.25 6.18
C VAL A 210 -12.30 -2.37 7.05
N GLU A 211 -11.29 -1.75 6.45
CA GLU A 211 -10.40 -0.82 7.14
C GLU A 211 -10.96 0.61 7.19
N THR A 212 -10.46 1.39 8.14
CA THR A 212 -10.82 2.79 8.36
C THR A 212 -10.62 3.62 7.09
N PRO A 213 -11.55 4.54 6.74
CA PRO A 213 -11.39 5.42 5.58
C PRO A 213 -10.10 6.24 5.62
N GLN A 214 -9.36 6.25 4.51
CA GLN A 214 -8.42 7.34 4.23
C GLN A 214 -9.19 8.56 3.71
N LYS A 215 -8.98 9.72 4.34
CA LYS A 215 -9.55 10.98 3.86
C LYS A 215 -8.74 11.49 2.67
N ARG A 216 -9.34 11.53 1.48
CA ARG A 216 -8.71 12.10 0.28
C ARG A 216 -9.15 13.57 0.08
N PRO A 217 -8.29 14.41 -0.53
CA PRO A 217 -8.67 15.77 -0.89
C PRO A 217 -9.69 15.77 -2.04
N LEU A 218 -10.58 16.76 -2.06
CA LEU A 218 -11.46 17.03 -3.19
C LEU A 218 -10.62 17.49 -4.40
N TYR A 219 -10.90 16.95 -5.58
CA TYR A 219 -10.24 17.36 -6.83
C TYR A 219 -11.26 17.54 -7.95
N THR A 220 -10.81 18.05 -9.09
CA THR A 220 -11.66 18.23 -10.29
C THR A 220 -11.23 17.29 -11.42
N ARG A 221 -12.22 16.84 -12.21
CA ARG A 221 -12.03 15.96 -13.36
C ARG A 221 -12.87 16.48 -14.53
N GLU A 222 -12.25 16.62 -15.70
CA GLU A 222 -12.98 16.98 -16.92
C GLU A 222 -13.57 15.72 -17.57
N ILE A 223 -14.86 15.76 -17.89
CA ILE A 223 -15.58 14.68 -18.56
C ILE A 223 -16.47 15.30 -19.64
N ARG A 224 -16.18 14.99 -20.92
CA ARG A 224 -16.94 15.45 -22.09
C ARG A 224 -17.12 16.99 -22.15
N GLY A 225 -16.06 17.75 -21.87
CA GLY A 225 -16.09 19.22 -21.89
C GLY A 225 -16.81 19.87 -20.70
N LYS A 226 -17.13 19.11 -19.64
CA LYS A 226 -17.64 19.64 -18.37
C LYS A 226 -16.69 19.29 -17.23
N THR A 227 -16.40 20.26 -16.37
CA THR A 227 -15.61 20.05 -15.15
C THR A 227 -16.49 19.58 -14.02
N PHE A 228 -16.15 18.44 -13.43
CA PHE A 228 -16.79 17.89 -12.24
C PHE A 228 -15.88 18.04 -11.03
N TRP A 229 -16.44 18.41 -9.89
CA TRP A 229 -15.86 18.16 -8.57
C TRP A 229 -16.03 16.68 -8.23
N VAL A 230 -15.01 16.07 -7.64
CA VAL A 230 -14.96 14.62 -7.37
C VAL A 230 -14.69 14.38 -5.89
N GLU A 231 -15.70 13.88 -5.18
CA GLU A 231 -15.59 13.43 -3.79
C GLU A 231 -15.39 11.90 -3.77
N GLU A 232 -14.24 11.44 -3.25
CA GLU A 232 -13.92 10.01 -3.14
C GLU A 232 -14.11 9.47 -1.72
N HIS A 233 -14.81 8.34 -1.61
CA HIS A 233 -14.88 7.54 -0.40
C HIS A 233 -14.25 6.18 -0.66
N THR A 234 -12.99 6.03 -0.25
CA THR A 234 -12.20 4.80 -0.38
C THR A 234 -12.35 3.89 0.84
N ARG A 235 -12.26 2.56 0.64
CA ARG A 235 -12.20 1.53 1.68
C ARG A 235 -11.26 0.42 1.25
N THR A 236 -10.31 0.04 2.11
CA THR A 236 -9.58 -1.22 1.96
C THR A 236 -10.49 -2.36 2.44
N LEU A 237 -10.73 -3.34 1.57
CA LEU A 237 -11.53 -4.53 1.86
C LEU A 237 -10.61 -5.76 1.82
N TYR A 238 -10.85 -6.71 2.71
CA TYR A 238 -10.11 -7.98 2.77
C TYR A 238 -11.11 -9.15 2.77
N PRO A 239 -11.15 -10.01 1.73
CA PRO A 239 -12.13 -11.11 1.66
C PRO A 239 -11.74 -12.21 2.65
N GLN A 240 -12.59 -12.51 3.63
CA GLN A 240 -12.27 -13.44 4.72
C GLN A 240 -12.98 -14.80 4.66
N GLN A 241 -14.13 -14.88 3.98
CA GLN A 241 -15.07 -16.00 4.20
C GLN A 241 -15.24 -16.97 3.04
N LYS A 242 -15.04 -16.55 1.78
CA LYS A 242 -15.32 -17.37 0.59
C LYS A 242 -14.35 -17.09 -0.54
N ILE A 243 -13.98 -18.16 -1.25
CA ILE A 243 -13.30 -18.17 -2.54
C ILE A 243 -14.38 -18.25 -3.65
N GLY A 244 -14.07 -17.74 -4.85
CA GLY A 244 -15.00 -17.69 -5.98
C GLY A 244 -15.73 -16.36 -6.11
N GLN A 245 -16.85 -16.36 -6.85
CA GLN A 245 -17.55 -15.13 -7.18
C GLN A 245 -18.27 -14.49 -5.99
N ILE A 246 -18.05 -13.19 -5.80
CA ILE A 246 -18.73 -12.35 -4.82
C ILE A 246 -19.21 -11.07 -5.53
N VAL A 247 -20.48 -10.73 -5.35
CA VAL A 247 -21.06 -9.49 -5.89
C VAL A 247 -21.17 -8.45 -4.77
N LEU A 248 -20.45 -7.35 -4.91
CA LEU A 248 -20.65 -6.15 -4.11
C LEU A 248 -21.93 -5.46 -4.56
N ALA A 249 -22.84 -5.21 -3.63
CA ALA A 249 -24.07 -4.46 -3.89
C ALA A 249 -23.77 -3.03 -4.37
N PRO A 250 -24.70 -2.38 -5.09
CA PRO A 250 -24.64 -0.95 -5.38
C PRO A 250 -24.37 -0.10 -4.13
N ALA A 251 -23.51 0.91 -4.26
CA ALA A 251 -23.54 2.05 -3.35
C ALA A 251 -24.68 2.98 -3.75
N GLU A 252 -25.22 3.71 -2.77
CA GLU A 252 -26.29 4.68 -2.98
C GLU A 252 -25.81 6.08 -2.56
N LEU A 253 -26.26 7.12 -3.26
CA LEU A 253 -26.10 8.51 -2.86
C LEU A 253 -27.49 9.14 -2.68
N LEU A 254 -27.80 9.55 -1.46
CA LEU A 254 -29.00 10.31 -1.16
C LEU A 254 -28.77 11.77 -1.54
N LEU A 255 -29.31 12.22 -2.67
CA LEU A 255 -29.35 13.62 -3.07
C LEU A 255 -30.59 14.30 -2.44
N PRO A 256 -30.41 15.27 -1.54
CA PRO A 256 -31.49 16.18 -1.16
C PRO A 256 -31.79 17.11 -2.34
N LEU A 257 -33.07 17.26 -2.69
CA LEU A 257 -33.55 18.14 -3.75
C LEU A 257 -34.56 19.15 -3.16
N PRO A 258 -34.80 20.29 -3.81
CA PRO A 258 -35.82 21.25 -3.35
C PRO A 258 -37.23 20.64 -3.20
N GLN A 259 -37.53 19.59 -3.96
CA GLN A 259 -38.82 18.88 -3.98
C GLN A 259 -38.66 17.41 -3.57
N GLY A 260 -37.93 17.15 -2.48
CA GLY A 260 -37.80 15.82 -1.88
C GLY A 260 -36.38 15.25 -1.95
N ARG A 261 -36.24 13.97 -2.26
CA ARG A 261 -34.94 13.29 -2.30
C ARG A 261 -34.88 12.34 -3.50
N ARG A 262 -33.73 12.31 -4.20
CA ARG A 262 -33.42 11.31 -5.22
C ARG A 262 -32.27 10.44 -4.72
N THR A 263 -32.37 9.14 -4.90
CA THR A 263 -31.25 8.22 -4.67
C THR A 263 -30.58 7.93 -6.00
N LEU A 264 -29.28 8.22 -6.14
CA LEU A 264 -28.47 7.69 -7.24
C LEU A 264 -27.82 6.37 -6.81
N LYS A 265 -27.67 5.42 -7.73
CA LYS A 265 -27.03 4.12 -7.44
C LYS A 265 -25.85 3.83 -8.36
N THR A 266 -24.81 3.21 -7.83
CA THR A 266 -23.74 2.66 -8.68
C THR A 266 -24.18 1.32 -9.26
N LYS A 267 -23.41 0.80 -10.22
CA LYS A 267 -23.53 -0.61 -10.60
C LYS A 267 -23.07 -1.51 -9.45
N PRO A 268 -23.60 -2.75 -9.35
CA PRO A 268 -22.95 -3.79 -8.56
C PRO A 268 -21.59 -4.13 -9.18
N LEU A 269 -20.61 -4.49 -8.35
CA LEU A 269 -19.29 -4.92 -8.80
C LEU A 269 -19.11 -6.42 -8.53
N THR A 270 -18.74 -7.18 -9.55
CA THR A 270 -18.43 -8.61 -9.40
C THR A 270 -16.93 -8.79 -9.21
N LEU A 271 -16.57 -9.59 -8.21
CA LEU A 271 -15.21 -10.00 -7.86
C LEU A 271 -15.11 -11.53 -7.94
N THR A 272 -13.94 -12.06 -8.28
CA THR A 272 -13.63 -13.49 -8.22
C THR A 272 -12.47 -13.68 -7.24
N VAL A 273 -12.78 -14.02 -5.99
CA VAL A 273 -11.75 -14.22 -4.96
C VAL A 273 -10.95 -15.49 -5.28
N GLN A 274 -9.63 -15.37 -5.45
CA GLN A 274 -8.74 -16.48 -5.76
C GLN A 274 -8.25 -17.20 -4.48
N PRO A 275 -8.01 -18.52 -4.51
CA PRO A 275 -7.28 -19.22 -3.44
C PRO A 275 -5.80 -18.81 -3.47
N ILE A 276 -5.14 -18.81 -2.32
CA ILE A 276 -3.67 -18.60 -2.26
C ILE A 276 -2.99 -19.80 -2.94
N PRO A 277 -1.98 -19.61 -3.82
CA PRO A 277 -1.34 -20.70 -4.55
C PRO A 277 -0.64 -21.71 -3.63
N GLU A 278 -0.97 -23.00 -3.72
CA GLU A 278 -0.26 -24.04 -2.96
C GLU A 278 1.14 -24.35 -3.53
N THR A 279 1.38 -24.03 -4.80
CA THR A 279 2.68 -24.24 -5.46
C THR A 279 3.73 -23.28 -4.90
N GLY A 280 4.86 -23.82 -4.43
CA GLY A 280 5.94 -23.03 -3.85
C GLY A 280 5.70 -22.56 -2.41
N ARG A 281 4.59 -22.96 -1.78
CA ARG A 281 4.24 -22.64 -0.39
C ARG A 281 5.25 -23.25 0.60
N PRO A 282 6.03 -22.43 1.35
CA PRO A 282 6.97 -22.96 2.33
C PRO A 282 6.27 -23.54 3.56
N SER A 283 6.88 -24.54 4.19
CA SER A 283 6.39 -25.19 5.43
C SER A 283 6.19 -24.23 6.61
N HIS A 284 6.90 -23.09 6.60
CA HIS A 284 6.83 -22.04 7.63
C HIS A 284 5.85 -20.91 7.27
N PHE A 285 5.08 -21.04 6.19
CA PHE A 285 4.07 -20.05 5.82
C PHE A 285 2.83 -20.13 6.73
N ASN A 286 2.73 -19.14 7.62
CA ASN A 286 1.71 -19.05 8.65
C ASN A 286 0.51 -18.15 8.28
N GLY A 287 0.33 -17.81 6.99
CA GLY A 287 -0.85 -17.10 6.49
C GLY A 287 -0.70 -15.59 6.27
N ALA A 288 0.49 -15.01 6.51
CA ALA A 288 0.71 -13.57 6.39
C ALA A 288 0.71 -13.07 4.93
N ILE A 289 -0.12 -12.07 4.61
CA ILE A 289 -0.30 -11.59 3.22
C ILE A 289 0.06 -10.11 3.10
N GLY A 290 1.02 -9.82 2.22
CA GLY A 290 1.64 -8.52 2.04
C GLY A 290 3.15 -8.60 1.96
N GLU A 291 3.79 -7.43 1.94
CA GLU A 291 5.24 -7.28 2.01
C GLU A 291 5.63 -6.93 3.45
N TYR A 292 6.35 -7.84 4.13
CA TYR A 292 6.72 -7.72 5.53
C TYR A 292 8.21 -8.00 5.80
N GLN A 293 8.80 -7.17 6.64
CA GLN A 293 10.12 -7.36 7.23
C GLN A 293 9.98 -7.78 8.69
N ILE A 294 10.96 -8.53 9.20
CA ILE A 294 11.04 -9.00 10.58
C ILE A 294 12.32 -8.50 11.26
N SER A 295 12.19 -7.94 12.46
CA SER A 295 13.31 -7.65 13.36
C SER A 295 13.13 -8.37 14.70
N ALA A 296 14.24 -8.59 15.40
CA ALA A 296 14.26 -9.17 16.74
C ALA A 296 15.23 -8.38 17.62
N GLU A 297 14.78 -8.07 18.83
CA GLU A 297 15.45 -7.23 19.82
C GLU A 297 15.35 -7.90 21.19
N ILE A 298 16.43 -7.88 21.97
CA ILE A 298 16.45 -8.33 23.38
C ILE A 298 16.78 -7.13 24.27
N GLU A 299 16.25 -7.10 25.48
CA GLU A 299 16.50 -5.99 26.43
C GLU A 299 17.98 -5.90 26.84
N ARG A 300 18.67 -7.05 26.96
CA ARG A 300 20.03 -7.16 27.50
C ARG A 300 20.77 -8.29 26.80
N GLY A 301 22.04 -8.06 26.41
CA GLY A 301 22.91 -9.08 25.80
C GLY A 301 23.45 -10.13 26.78
N TRP A 302 23.09 -10.04 28.06
CA TRP A 302 23.48 -10.98 29.10
C TRP A 302 22.33 -11.22 30.09
N ILE A 303 22.32 -12.41 30.70
CA ILE A 303 21.35 -12.85 31.70
C ILE A 303 22.02 -13.86 32.65
N GLU A 304 21.43 -14.15 33.80
CA GLU A 304 21.87 -15.24 34.70
C GLU A 304 21.12 -16.54 34.36
N ALA A 305 21.73 -17.69 34.66
CA ALA A 305 21.06 -18.97 34.51
C ALA A 305 19.77 -19.03 35.35
N GLY A 306 18.71 -19.61 34.79
CA GLY A 306 17.38 -19.71 35.42
C GLY A 306 16.52 -18.45 35.37
N HIS A 307 17.07 -17.29 34.99
CA HIS A 307 16.31 -16.03 34.90
C HIS A 307 15.63 -15.85 33.53
N GLU A 308 14.61 -15.01 33.49
CA GLU A 308 13.83 -14.71 32.28
C GLU A 308 14.45 -13.58 31.45
N LEU A 309 14.58 -13.79 30.14
CA LEU A 309 15.01 -12.80 29.15
C LEU A 309 13.90 -12.54 28.13
N THR A 310 13.47 -11.28 28.02
CA THR A 310 12.51 -10.82 27.02
C THR A 310 13.16 -10.76 25.62
N LEU A 311 12.58 -11.49 24.67
CA LEU A 311 12.81 -11.35 23.23
C LEU A 311 11.57 -10.70 22.59
N THR A 312 11.74 -9.50 22.05
CA THR A 312 10.72 -8.80 21.26
C THR A 312 10.96 -9.04 19.77
N VAL A 313 9.97 -9.59 19.08
CA VAL A 313 10.00 -9.79 17.63
C VAL A 313 8.98 -8.85 16.99
N ARG A 314 9.42 -7.97 16.10
CA ARG A 314 8.60 -6.97 15.42
C ARG A 314 8.47 -7.32 13.95
N ILE A 315 7.25 -7.30 13.42
CA ILE A 315 6.94 -7.53 12.02
C ILE A 315 6.27 -6.28 11.48
N SER A 316 6.85 -5.67 10.45
CA SER A 316 6.43 -4.39 9.90
C SER A 316 6.44 -4.37 8.38
N GLY A 317 5.46 -3.70 7.77
CA GLY A 317 5.30 -3.62 6.32
C GLY A 317 3.89 -3.25 5.88
N HIS A 318 3.53 -3.62 4.65
CA HIS A 318 2.27 -3.26 4.01
C HIS A 318 1.49 -4.51 3.59
N GLY A 319 0.20 -4.56 3.93
CA GLY A 319 -0.65 -5.71 3.62
C GLY A 319 -1.76 -5.92 4.63
N ASN A 320 -2.26 -7.14 4.74
CA ASN A 320 -3.26 -7.49 5.73
C ASN A 320 -2.62 -7.74 7.10
N ILE A 321 -2.43 -6.67 7.88
CA ILE A 321 -1.82 -6.77 9.21
C ILE A 321 -2.56 -7.74 10.14
N GLN A 322 -3.85 -8.04 9.91
CA GLN A 322 -4.60 -9.03 10.69
C GLN A 322 -4.02 -10.44 10.55
N THR A 323 -3.54 -10.79 9.35
CA THR A 323 -2.94 -12.09 9.02
C THR A 323 -1.53 -12.31 9.57
N VAL A 324 -0.90 -11.25 10.08
CA VAL A 324 0.39 -11.38 10.77
C VAL A 324 0.15 -12.09 12.11
N ILE A 325 0.74 -13.27 12.27
CA ILE A 325 0.67 -14.10 13.49
C ILE A 325 2.09 -14.33 14.03
N PRO A 326 2.28 -14.68 15.32
CA PRO A 326 3.63 -14.80 15.87
C PRO A 326 4.46 -15.87 15.14
N PRO A 327 5.73 -15.58 14.79
CA PRO A 327 6.62 -16.58 14.19
C PRO A 327 6.86 -17.75 15.13
N THR A 328 6.97 -18.95 14.58
CA THR A 328 7.42 -20.12 15.33
C THR A 328 8.93 -20.01 15.53
N LEU A 329 9.39 -19.85 16.78
CA LEU A 329 10.82 -19.81 17.06
C LEU A 329 11.44 -21.21 16.84
N PRO A 330 12.60 -21.29 16.17
CA PRO A 330 13.36 -22.53 16.07
C PRO A 330 13.90 -22.96 17.45
N ARG A 331 14.20 -24.25 17.60
CA ARG A 331 14.67 -24.83 18.88
C ARG A 331 16.04 -24.26 19.28
N ILE A 332 16.09 -23.58 20.43
CA ILE A 332 17.33 -23.07 21.03
C ILE A 332 17.86 -24.10 22.05
N ALA A 333 19.13 -24.48 21.95
CA ALA A 333 19.70 -25.56 22.75
C ALA A 333 19.99 -25.14 24.21
N GLY A 334 19.25 -25.69 25.18
CA GLY A 334 19.43 -25.35 26.60
C GLY A 334 18.71 -24.06 27.03
N VAL A 335 17.69 -23.64 26.28
CA VAL A 335 16.82 -22.50 26.61
C VAL A 335 15.37 -22.98 26.53
N MET A 336 14.59 -22.73 27.57
CA MET A 336 13.13 -22.89 27.53
C MET A 336 12.52 -21.62 26.93
N VAL A 337 11.51 -21.80 26.06
CA VAL A 337 10.90 -20.72 25.29
C VAL A 337 9.40 -20.72 25.57
N SER A 338 8.86 -19.58 26.01
CA SER A 338 7.43 -19.43 26.23
C SER A 338 6.63 -19.48 24.93
N ARG A 339 5.29 -19.61 25.04
CA ARG A 339 4.41 -19.19 23.94
C ARG A 339 4.56 -17.67 23.73
N ALA A 340 4.37 -17.24 22.49
CA ALA A 340 4.35 -15.83 22.14
C ALA A 340 3.18 -15.11 22.83
N THR A 341 3.45 -14.04 23.55
CA THR A 341 2.45 -13.11 24.05
C THR A 341 2.36 -11.92 23.09
N ARG A 342 1.15 -11.49 22.77
CA ARG A 342 0.93 -10.32 21.88
C ARG A 342 1.20 -9.04 22.67
N PHE A 343 2.02 -8.14 22.11
CA PHE A 343 2.28 -6.83 22.71
C PHE A 343 1.27 -5.79 22.19
N GLU A 344 0.93 -4.78 23.00
CA GLU A 344 -0.22 -3.89 22.74
C GLU A 344 -0.02 -2.87 21.61
N VAL A 345 1.23 -2.55 21.24
CA VAL A 345 1.52 -1.57 20.18
C VAL A 345 1.24 -2.17 18.80
N ILE A 346 -0.02 -2.06 18.38
CA ILE A 346 -0.51 -2.43 17.06
C ILE A 346 -0.73 -1.15 16.27
N THR A 347 0.07 -0.94 15.21
CA THR A 347 -0.27 0.05 14.18
C THR A 347 -0.92 -0.65 12.99
N SER A 348 -1.39 0.11 11.99
CA SER A 348 -1.84 -0.47 10.71
C SER A 348 -0.72 -1.20 9.95
N THR A 349 0.55 -0.88 10.23
CA THR A 349 1.73 -1.36 9.50
C THR A 349 2.70 -2.21 10.32
N SER A 350 2.50 -2.34 11.64
CA SER A 350 3.46 -2.99 12.53
C SER A 350 2.79 -3.75 13.67
N ARG A 351 3.34 -4.93 13.99
CA ARG A 351 2.87 -5.80 15.07
C ARG A 351 4.07 -6.42 15.81
N ALA A 352 4.05 -6.34 17.14
CA ALA A 352 5.10 -6.87 17.99
C ALA A 352 4.63 -8.07 18.85
N TYR A 353 5.53 -9.02 19.06
CA TYR A 353 5.35 -10.23 19.86
C TYR A 353 6.47 -10.35 20.87
N VAL A 354 6.13 -10.78 22.07
CA VAL A 354 7.09 -11.02 23.16
C VAL A 354 7.19 -12.51 23.45
N TYR A 355 8.42 -12.98 23.57
CA TYR A 355 8.77 -14.34 23.99
C TYR A 355 9.65 -14.24 25.22
N THR A 356 9.36 -15.06 26.23
CA THR A 356 10.22 -15.23 27.39
C THR A 356 11.18 -16.39 27.14
N LEU A 357 12.47 -16.12 27.28
CA LEU A 357 13.56 -17.08 27.13
C LEU A 357 14.20 -17.36 28.50
N THR A 358 14.24 -18.62 28.93
CA THR A 358 14.83 -19.03 30.21
C THR A 358 15.99 -19.99 29.96
N PRO A 359 17.26 -19.54 29.96
CA PRO A 359 18.42 -20.41 29.79
C PRO A 359 18.66 -21.26 31.04
N VAL A 360 18.90 -22.56 30.85
CA VAL A 360 19.16 -23.53 31.93
C VAL A 360 20.63 -23.94 32.05
N ARG A 361 21.54 -23.34 31.28
CA ARG A 361 22.98 -23.62 31.34
C ARG A 361 23.81 -22.33 31.17
N LYS A 362 24.91 -22.22 31.93
CA LYS A 362 25.94 -21.18 31.79
C LYS A 362 26.62 -21.23 30.41
N GLY A 363 27.18 -20.10 29.98
CA GLY A 363 27.90 -19.95 28.70
C GLY A 363 27.15 -19.12 27.66
N ILE A 364 27.67 -19.07 26.43
CA ILE A 364 27.08 -18.24 25.36
C ILE A 364 26.13 -19.11 24.52
N PHE A 365 24.86 -18.71 24.42
CA PHE A 365 23.95 -19.24 23.40
C PHE A 365 23.69 -18.21 22.31
N ARG A 366 23.13 -18.66 21.19
CA ARG A 366 22.69 -17.80 20.09
C ARG A 366 21.22 -18.02 19.85
N ILE A 367 20.45 -16.93 19.82
CA ILE A 367 19.12 -16.92 19.20
C ILE A 367 19.40 -16.99 17.69
N PRO A 368 19.04 -18.08 17.00
CA PRO A 368 19.30 -18.21 15.57
C PRO A 368 18.39 -17.27 14.76
N ALA A 369 18.67 -17.13 13.47
CA ALA A 369 17.84 -16.35 12.55
C ALA A 369 16.38 -16.84 12.56
N ILE A 370 15.44 -15.94 12.83
CA ILE A 370 14.00 -16.22 12.84
C ILE A 370 13.48 -15.93 11.44
N ALA A 371 13.10 -16.97 10.70
CA ALA A 371 12.52 -16.82 9.38
C ALA A 371 11.02 -16.51 9.44
N TYR A 372 10.57 -15.59 8.59
CA TYR A 372 9.17 -15.23 8.43
C TYR A 372 8.80 -15.19 6.95
N THR A 373 7.81 -15.99 6.57
CA THR A 373 7.34 -16.08 5.19
C THR A 373 5.99 -15.39 5.05
N CYS A 374 5.90 -14.46 4.10
CA CYS A 374 4.67 -13.83 3.66
C CYS A 374 4.37 -14.15 2.18
N PHE A 375 3.11 -14.03 1.79
CA PHE A 375 2.66 -14.11 0.40
C PHE A 375 2.46 -12.70 -0.14
N ASP A 376 3.16 -12.35 -1.22
CA ASP A 376 2.96 -11.10 -1.97
C ASP A 376 1.81 -11.31 -2.96
N PRO A 377 0.63 -10.68 -2.77
CA PRO A 377 -0.51 -10.87 -3.65
C PRO A 377 -0.39 -10.13 -4.98
N ILE A 378 0.54 -9.18 -5.13
CA ILE A 378 0.79 -8.43 -6.36
C ILE A 378 1.66 -9.25 -7.31
N ARG A 379 2.73 -9.87 -6.76
CA ARG A 379 3.64 -10.74 -7.52
C ARG A 379 3.21 -12.20 -7.56
N ALA A 380 2.24 -12.60 -6.73
CA ALA A 380 1.79 -13.97 -6.52
C ALA A 380 2.91 -14.94 -6.12
N VAL A 381 3.86 -14.49 -5.28
CA VAL A 381 5.01 -15.29 -4.81
C VAL A 381 5.14 -15.26 -3.29
N TYR A 382 5.81 -16.28 -2.76
CA TYR A 382 6.21 -16.34 -1.36
C TYR A 382 7.57 -15.66 -1.14
N THR A 383 7.63 -14.74 -0.19
CA THR A 383 8.86 -14.03 0.20
C THR A 383 9.19 -14.38 1.65
N THR A 384 10.43 -14.81 1.89
CA THR A 384 10.93 -15.10 3.25
C THR A 384 11.96 -14.08 3.67
N THR A 385 11.68 -13.33 4.73
CA THR A 385 12.65 -12.46 5.42
C THR A 385 13.16 -13.18 6.68
N GLN A 386 14.34 -12.81 7.18
CA GLN A 386 14.94 -13.42 8.37
C GLN A 386 15.62 -12.38 9.25
N THR A 387 15.61 -12.59 10.56
CA THR A 387 16.39 -11.77 11.52
C THR A 387 17.86 -12.15 11.49
N THR A 388 18.73 -11.26 11.96
CA THR A 388 20.11 -11.62 12.31
C THR A 388 20.14 -12.54 13.55
N PRO A 389 21.09 -13.48 13.65
CA PRO A 389 21.31 -14.23 14.89
C PRO A 389 21.82 -13.33 16.02
N ILE A 390 21.27 -13.47 17.22
CA ILE A 390 21.60 -12.64 18.38
C ILE A 390 22.37 -13.48 19.42
N PRO A 391 23.64 -13.16 19.74
CA PRO A 391 24.38 -13.83 20.80
C PRO A 391 23.91 -13.33 22.18
N VAL A 392 23.80 -14.25 23.15
CA VAL A 392 23.43 -13.96 24.54
C VAL A 392 24.40 -14.66 25.48
N SER A 393 24.96 -13.91 26.43
CA SER A 393 25.89 -14.45 27.44
C SER A 393 25.16 -14.81 28.73
N VAL A 394 25.21 -16.09 29.14
CA VAL A 394 24.61 -16.58 30.38
C VAL A 394 25.67 -16.69 31.46
N ARG A 395 25.54 -15.84 32.48
CA ARG A 395 26.37 -15.86 33.69
C ARG A 395 25.92 -16.98 34.64
N PRO A 396 26.83 -17.51 35.48
CA PRO A 396 26.46 -18.39 36.58
C PRO A 396 25.44 -17.71 37.50
N HIS A 397 24.55 -18.47 38.12
CA HIS A 397 23.74 -17.94 39.21
C HIS A 397 24.67 -17.68 40.41
N PRO A 398 24.52 -16.59 41.19
CA PRO A 398 25.37 -16.31 42.36
C PRO A 398 25.43 -17.41 43.45
N ASN A 399 24.58 -18.43 43.36
CA ASN A 399 24.51 -19.57 44.30
C ASN A 399 24.85 -20.92 43.63
N ASP A 400 25.22 -20.94 42.33
CA ASP A 400 25.85 -22.13 41.76
C ASP A 400 27.16 -22.35 42.53
N PRO A 401 27.42 -23.54 43.09
CA PRO A 401 28.71 -23.81 43.70
C PRO A 401 29.77 -23.59 42.63
N ALA A 402 30.80 -22.80 42.94
CA ALA A 402 31.91 -22.62 42.05
C ALA A 402 32.48 -24.01 41.72
N GLU A 403 32.28 -24.46 40.49
CA GLU A 403 33.13 -25.47 39.88
C GLU A 403 34.51 -24.84 39.83
N TYR A 404 35.26 -25.04 40.92
CA TYR A 404 36.70 -25.14 40.84
C TYR A 404 36.96 -26.30 39.90
N GLU A 405 37.04 -25.99 38.60
CA GLU A 405 37.93 -26.74 37.73
C GLU A 405 39.26 -26.79 38.49
N THR A 406 39.61 -27.99 38.95
CA THR A 406 40.91 -28.24 39.57
C THR A 406 41.94 -28.20 38.46
N ASP A 407 42.17 -27.00 37.95
CA ASP A 407 43.22 -26.67 37.01
C ASP A 407 44.53 -26.90 37.77
N SER A 408 45.04 -28.12 37.63
CA SER A 408 46.12 -28.72 38.41
C SER A 408 47.40 -27.98 38.11
N SER A 409 47.54 -26.86 38.81
CA SER A 409 48.37 -25.75 38.37
C SER A 409 49.83 -26.20 38.32
N PRO A 410 50.54 -26.11 37.18
CA PRO A 410 51.84 -26.75 37.02
C PRO A 410 52.89 -26.38 38.08
N TRP A 411 52.77 -25.21 38.72
CA TRP A 411 53.64 -24.76 39.80
C TRP A 411 53.62 -25.67 41.05
N LEU A 412 52.54 -26.42 41.31
CA LEU A 412 52.48 -27.40 42.40
C LEU A 412 53.39 -28.62 42.13
N LEU A 413 53.49 -29.06 40.88
CA LEU A 413 54.49 -30.05 40.48
C LEU A 413 55.91 -29.48 40.60
N TRP A 414 56.13 -28.22 40.21
CA TRP A 414 57.43 -27.56 40.39
C TRP A 414 57.82 -27.42 41.87
N LEU A 415 56.89 -27.17 42.79
CA LEU A 415 57.16 -27.17 44.23
C LEU A 415 57.55 -28.56 44.76
N ILE A 416 56.90 -29.63 44.29
CA ILE A 416 57.28 -31.00 44.67
C ILE A 416 58.67 -31.34 44.13
N VAL A 417 58.97 -30.98 42.87
CA VAL A 417 60.31 -31.14 42.27
C VAL A 417 61.36 -30.33 43.03
N LEU A 418 61.06 -29.09 43.42
CA LEU A 418 61.95 -28.24 44.21
C LEU A 418 62.19 -28.82 45.61
N ALA A 419 61.17 -29.35 46.28
CA ALA A 419 61.31 -30.01 47.58
C ALA A 419 62.18 -31.27 47.49
N ILE A 420 62.02 -32.08 46.44
CA ILE A 420 62.87 -33.24 46.16
C ILE A 420 64.31 -32.79 45.88
N LEU A 421 64.52 -31.70 45.13
CA LEU A 421 65.85 -31.16 44.83
C LEU A 421 66.55 -30.61 46.08
N ILE A 422 65.82 -29.93 46.97
CA ILE A 422 66.35 -29.48 48.28
C ILE A 422 66.70 -30.67 49.17
N ALA A 423 65.86 -31.73 49.20
CA ALA A 423 66.18 -32.95 49.93
C ALA A 423 67.42 -33.66 49.36
N ALA A 424 67.54 -33.75 48.04
CA ALA A 424 68.70 -34.34 47.36
C ALA A 424 69.99 -33.53 47.59
N LEU A 425 69.92 -32.19 47.58
CA LEU A 425 71.04 -31.31 47.93
C LEU A 425 71.41 -31.41 49.42
N GLY A 426 70.42 -31.57 50.31
CA GLY A 426 70.67 -31.83 51.74
C GLY A 426 71.39 -33.15 51.96
N ILE A 427 70.97 -34.22 51.28
CA ILE A 427 71.63 -35.55 51.32
C ILE A 427 73.03 -35.47 50.70
N GLY A 428 73.18 -34.77 49.57
CA GLY A 428 74.48 -34.55 48.92
C GLY A 428 75.46 -33.76 49.79
N GLY A 429 75.01 -32.68 50.43
CA GLY A 429 75.79 -31.88 51.37
C GLY A 429 76.14 -32.65 52.65
N TYR A 430 75.24 -33.50 53.15
CA TYR A 430 75.48 -34.39 54.28
C TYR A 430 76.53 -35.47 53.96
N LEU A 431 76.51 -36.03 52.74
CA LEU A 431 77.54 -36.95 52.26
C LEU A 431 78.89 -36.22 52.07
N TRP A 432 78.89 -35.01 51.52
CA TRP A 432 80.08 -34.17 51.34
C TRP A 432 80.73 -33.80 52.68
N TYR A 433 79.94 -33.51 53.71
CA TYR A 433 80.42 -33.28 55.08
C TYR A 433 81.07 -34.52 55.72
N ARG A 434 80.68 -35.73 55.30
CA ARG A 434 81.15 -37.00 55.88
C ARG A 434 82.49 -37.48 55.30
N THR A 435 82.86 -37.08 54.09
CA THR A 435 84.08 -37.53 53.41
C THR A 435 85.06 -36.38 53.19
N GLY A 436 85.79 -36.00 54.24
CA GLY A 436 86.74 -34.89 54.17
C GLY A 436 87.99 -35.20 53.34
N PHE A 437 88.37 -34.27 52.47
CA PHE A 437 89.76 -34.07 52.06
C PHE A 437 90.05 -32.58 51.82
N ALA A 438 91.31 -32.19 51.91
CA ALA A 438 91.72 -30.80 52.15
C ALA A 438 92.75 -30.27 51.14
N ILE A 439 92.60 -28.99 50.75
CA ILE A 439 93.66 -27.94 50.66
C ILE A 439 94.80 -28.20 49.62
N PRO A 440 95.12 -27.27 48.69
CA PRO A 440 95.73 -26.00 49.11
C PRO A 440 95.42 -24.70 48.36
N THR A 441 95.86 -23.63 49.00
CA THR A 441 95.66 -22.20 48.73
C THR A 441 96.89 -21.54 48.10
N GLY A 442 96.67 -20.40 47.42
CA GLY A 442 97.69 -19.37 47.16
C GLY A 442 97.29 -18.43 46.02
N ARG A 443 97.55 -17.11 46.05
CA ARG A 443 97.95 -16.20 47.15
C ARG A 443 97.57 -14.76 46.72
N LYS A 444 97.06 -13.93 47.64
CA LYS A 444 96.81 -12.46 47.50
C LYS A 444 98.17 -11.69 47.42
N PRO A 445 98.27 -10.34 47.13
CA PRO A 445 97.32 -9.26 47.50
C PRO A 445 97.20 -7.93 46.66
N ASN A 446 96.14 -7.17 46.96
CA ASN A 446 95.94 -5.69 47.13
C ASN A 446 96.58 -4.65 46.14
N THR A 447 96.13 -3.38 45.98
CA THR A 447 95.17 -2.51 46.73
C THR A 447 94.55 -1.38 45.83
N GLU A 448 93.49 -0.73 46.33
CA GLU A 448 93.10 0.71 46.15
C GLU A 448 92.32 1.26 44.91
N THR A 449 91.01 1.47 45.15
CA THR A 449 90.20 2.72 45.05
C THR A 449 89.74 3.33 43.70
N GLY A 450 88.42 3.67 43.64
CA GLY A 450 87.74 4.54 42.66
C GLY A 450 86.48 3.85 42.05
N THR A 451 85.24 4.17 42.45
CA THR A 451 84.32 5.19 41.85
C THR A 451 84.16 5.05 40.31
N ASP A 452 83.00 4.93 39.66
CA ASP A 452 81.57 4.74 39.98
C ASP A 452 80.89 4.09 38.72
N THR A 453 79.61 3.73 38.57
CA THR A 453 78.34 3.99 39.31
C THR A 453 77.39 2.76 39.15
N SER A 454 76.14 2.82 39.64
CA SER A 454 75.23 1.66 39.80
C SER A 454 74.13 1.47 38.74
N GLU A 455 73.62 0.23 38.69
CA GLU A 455 72.45 -0.24 37.95
C GLU A 455 71.08 0.27 38.48
N VAL A 456 70.18 0.54 37.53
CA VAL A 456 68.82 -0.03 37.37
C VAL A 456 67.98 -0.41 38.62
N SER A 457 66.85 0.30 38.73
CA SER A 457 65.51 -0.13 39.18
C SER A 457 65.25 -0.52 40.66
N GLY A 458 64.30 0.20 41.26
CA GLY A 458 63.66 -0.14 42.54
C GLY A 458 62.44 0.74 42.79
N SER A 459 61.24 0.17 42.72
CA SER A 459 59.96 0.89 42.85
C SER A 459 59.66 1.36 44.28
N ARG A 460 59.17 2.60 44.45
CA ARG A 460 58.11 2.90 45.45
C ARG A 460 57.46 4.29 45.31
N ASN A 461 56.13 4.29 45.49
CA ASN A 461 55.23 5.42 45.74
C ASN A 461 55.84 6.63 46.45
N ARG A 462 55.53 7.83 45.94
CA ARG A 462 55.13 8.99 46.75
C ARG A 462 54.11 9.84 45.99
N ASN A 463 53.03 10.23 46.67
CA ASN A 463 52.18 11.32 46.22
C ASN A 463 53.00 12.61 46.22
N THR A 464 53.12 13.24 45.07
CA THR A 464 53.28 14.69 44.95
C THR A 464 52.38 15.16 43.82
N GLN A 465 51.74 16.30 44.07
CA GLN A 465 50.52 16.71 43.38
C GLN A 465 50.88 17.75 42.32
N ASP A 466 51.49 17.28 41.23
CA ASP A 466 51.86 18.11 40.09
C ASP A 466 50.86 17.92 38.96
N THR A 467 50.27 19.03 38.52
CA THR A 467 49.21 19.07 37.51
C THR A 467 49.79 18.91 36.10
N GLU A 468 50.14 17.68 35.72
CA GLU A 468 50.37 17.35 34.32
C GLU A 468 49.05 17.48 33.55
N THR A 469 48.96 18.56 32.75
CA THR A 469 47.86 18.75 31.81
C THR A 469 47.96 17.67 30.73
N GLU A 470 46.96 16.79 30.65
CA GLU A 470 46.88 15.79 29.56
C GLU A 470 47.08 16.46 28.19
N PRO A 471 47.76 15.80 27.23
CA PRO A 471 47.83 16.31 25.86
C PRO A 471 46.41 16.47 25.33
N ILE A 472 46.09 17.67 24.84
CA ILE A 472 44.72 18.05 24.48
C ILE A 472 44.31 17.37 23.16
N THR A 473 43.84 16.13 23.23
CA THR A 473 43.29 15.41 22.08
C THR A 473 41.91 15.96 21.68
N PRO A 474 41.52 15.88 20.39
CA PRO A 474 40.16 16.26 19.96
C PRO A 474 39.06 15.56 20.76
N VAL A 475 39.31 14.32 21.20
CA VAL A 475 38.38 13.54 22.01
C VAL A 475 38.26 14.08 23.44
N SER A 476 39.36 14.49 24.10
CA SER A 476 39.27 15.05 25.45
C SER A 476 38.56 16.41 25.46
N GLN A 477 38.77 17.24 24.43
CA GLN A 477 37.98 18.47 24.23
C GLN A 477 36.50 18.17 24.05
N ALA A 478 36.15 17.23 23.18
CA ALA A 478 34.76 16.86 22.91
C ALA A 478 34.07 16.30 24.16
N ARG A 479 34.73 15.40 24.91
CA ARG A 479 34.21 14.89 26.21
C ARG A 479 34.02 16.02 27.22
N GLN A 480 34.96 16.96 27.34
CA GLN A 480 34.81 18.10 28.25
C GLN A 480 33.63 19.01 27.83
N ALA A 481 33.41 19.21 26.54
CA ALA A 481 32.29 19.99 26.03
C ALA A 481 30.93 19.29 26.25
N LEU A 482 30.85 17.97 26.04
CA LEU A 482 29.66 17.18 26.36
C LEU A 482 29.34 17.21 27.87
N GLY A 483 30.35 17.10 28.73
CA GLY A 483 30.18 17.24 30.19
C GLY A 483 29.65 18.60 30.63
N ARG A 484 29.96 19.69 29.90
CA ARG A 484 29.36 21.01 30.14
C ARG A 484 27.87 21.06 29.75
N LEU A 485 27.45 20.29 28.75
CA LEU A 485 26.04 20.21 28.34
C LEU A 485 25.17 19.49 29.38
N ILE A 486 25.69 18.40 29.99
CA ILE A 486 25.01 17.67 31.10
C ILE A 486 24.70 18.62 32.26
N ASN A 487 25.64 19.49 32.62
CA ASN A 487 25.54 20.39 33.77
C ASN A 487 24.88 21.75 33.44
N SER A 488 24.33 21.92 32.22
CA SER A 488 23.68 23.16 31.83
C SER A 488 22.17 23.11 32.12
N ASP A 489 21.66 24.08 32.88
CA ASP A 489 20.21 24.28 33.11
C ASP A 489 19.52 24.87 31.85
N THR A 490 19.70 24.20 30.72
CA THR A 490 19.02 24.47 29.44
C THR A 490 17.60 23.91 29.42
N THR A 491 16.89 24.01 30.54
CA THR A 491 15.53 23.48 30.76
C THR A 491 14.45 24.21 29.94
N GLU A 492 14.71 25.42 29.45
CA GLU A 492 13.71 26.21 28.70
C GLU A 492 13.79 26.09 27.17
N ASN A 493 14.88 25.59 26.57
CA ASN A 493 15.02 25.59 25.10
C ASN A 493 15.74 24.35 24.52
N ALA A 494 14.93 23.40 24.01
CA ALA A 494 15.40 22.22 23.27
C ALA A 494 16.29 22.57 22.06
N THR A 495 15.98 23.67 21.36
CA THR A 495 16.75 24.20 20.23
C THR A 495 18.16 24.66 20.64
N THR A 496 18.32 25.26 21.82
CA THR A 496 19.64 25.68 22.34
C THR A 496 20.51 24.46 22.65
N PHE A 497 19.94 23.44 23.28
CA PHE A 497 20.61 22.16 23.53
C PHE A 497 21.04 21.48 22.22
N ALA A 498 20.13 21.36 21.24
CA ALA A 498 20.41 20.71 19.96
C ALA A 498 21.50 21.45 19.15
N ASN A 499 21.47 22.78 19.13
CA ASN A 499 22.51 23.61 18.51
C ASN A 499 23.89 23.36 19.15
N ALA A 500 23.96 23.32 20.48
CA ALA A 500 25.22 23.13 21.19
C ALA A 500 25.76 21.71 21.02
N LEU A 501 24.90 20.68 21.02
CA LEU A 501 25.31 19.29 20.75
C LEU A 501 25.82 19.12 19.31
N ALA A 502 25.13 19.69 18.31
CA ALA A 502 25.59 19.70 16.92
C ALA A 502 26.95 20.42 16.77
N GLN A 503 27.15 21.53 17.49
CA GLN A 503 28.42 22.26 17.48
C GLN A 503 29.58 21.41 18.00
N VAL A 504 29.39 20.66 19.10
CA VAL A 504 30.44 19.77 19.64
C VAL A 504 30.81 18.67 18.66
N LEU A 505 29.82 18.07 18.00
CA LEU A 505 30.05 17.02 17.00
C LEU A 505 30.76 17.55 15.75
N HIS A 506 30.33 18.70 15.24
CA HIS A 506 31.00 19.32 14.10
C HIS A 506 32.43 19.78 14.43
N GLN A 507 32.68 20.31 15.64
CA GLN A 507 34.02 20.66 16.09
C GLN A 507 34.91 19.41 16.17
N TYR A 508 34.42 18.31 16.75
CA TYR A 508 35.15 17.05 16.79
C TYR A 508 35.49 16.52 15.38
N LEU A 509 34.57 16.60 14.42
CA LEU A 509 34.83 16.21 13.03
C LEU A 509 35.76 17.17 12.28
N GLU A 510 35.74 18.45 12.62
CA GLU A 510 36.65 19.47 12.11
C GLU A 510 38.09 19.22 12.62
N ASP A 511 38.24 18.97 13.91
CA ASP A 511 39.54 18.69 14.57
C ASP A 511 40.12 17.32 14.22
N THR A 512 39.27 16.32 13.91
CA THR A 512 39.69 14.92 13.64
C THR A 512 39.85 14.62 12.14
N PHE A 513 39.05 15.25 11.27
CA PHE A 513 39.02 14.96 9.83
C PHE A 513 39.11 16.20 8.92
N GLY A 514 39.30 17.40 9.47
CA GLY A 514 39.47 18.64 8.69
C GLY A 514 38.19 19.14 8.01
N VAL A 515 37.00 18.75 8.49
CA VAL A 515 35.71 19.08 7.85
C VAL A 515 35.33 20.56 8.08
N SER A 516 35.80 21.47 7.23
CA SER A 516 35.52 22.91 7.35
C SER A 516 34.07 23.32 7.02
N GLN A 517 33.23 22.41 6.52
CA GLN A 517 31.82 22.68 6.18
C GLN A 517 30.87 21.89 7.07
N ARG A 518 30.08 22.62 7.89
CA ARG A 518 29.07 22.06 8.81
C ARG A 518 27.79 21.64 8.09
N ASN A 519 27.91 20.65 7.21
CA ASN A 519 26.82 20.00 6.51
C ASN A 519 26.86 18.48 6.79
N ILE A 520 25.69 17.84 6.89
CA ILE A 520 25.56 16.40 7.15
C ILE A 520 26.08 15.59 5.95
N ASP A 521 25.86 16.06 4.72
CA ASP A 521 26.31 15.33 3.52
C ASP A 521 27.83 15.38 3.34
N THR A 522 28.48 16.51 3.63
CA THR A 522 29.96 16.63 3.63
C THR A 522 30.58 15.83 4.76
N ALA A 523 29.96 15.82 5.95
CA ALA A 523 30.37 14.95 7.05
C ALA A 523 30.27 13.47 6.65
N ARG A 524 29.20 13.05 5.96
CA ARG A 524 29.04 11.67 5.47
C ARG A 524 30.15 11.29 4.49
N GLU A 525 30.43 12.14 3.51
CA GLU A 525 31.44 11.88 2.47
C GLU A 525 32.86 11.81 3.05
N VAL A 526 33.26 12.77 3.88
CA VAL A 526 34.61 12.78 4.48
C VAL A 526 34.80 11.60 5.43
N CYS A 527 33.81 11.28 6.28
CA CYS A 527 33.89 10.13 7.18
C CYS A 527 33.93 8.79 6.44
N ALA A 528 33.19 8.65 5.33
CA ALA A 528 33.25 7.46 4.48
C ALA A 528 34.63 7.31 3.79
N ASN A 529 35.18 8.41 3.30
CA ASN A 529 36.52 8.43 2.68
C ASN A 529 37.64 8.19 3.71
N ALA A 530 37.44 8.55 4.98
CA ALA A 530 38.32 8.23 6.10
C ALA A 530 38.21 6.77 6.60
N GLY A 531 37.46 5.91 5.91
CA GLY A 531 37.37 4.48 6.23
C GLY A 531 36.44 4.10 7.38
N ILE A 532 35.61 5.03 7.88
CA ILE A 532 34.70 4.73 8.99
C ILE A 532 33.64 3.68 8.55
N PRO A 533 33.48 2.56 9.30
CA PRO A 533 32.48 1.55 9.01
C PRO A 533 31.05 2.13 8.98
N LYS A 534 30.26 1.69 8.00
CA LYS A 534 28.86 2.13 7.79
C LYS A 534 28.01 2.19 9.08
N PRO A 535 28.06 1.22 10.03
CA PRO A 535 27.25 1.29 11.24
C PRO A 535 27.54 2.51 12.13
N ILE A 536 28.79 2.95 12.21
CA ILE A 536 29.22 4.12 13.01
C ILE A 536 28.90 5.41 12.25
N LEU A 537 29.08 5.40 10.93
CA LEU A 537 28.67 6.49 10.05
C LEU A 537 27.16 6.76 10.13
N ASP A 538 26.34 5.72 10.01
CA ASP A 538 24.87 5.84 10.10
C ASP A 538 24.43 6.32 11.50
N ALA A 539 25.12 5.91 12.56
CA ALA A 539 24.87 6.38 13.92
C ALA A 539 25.21 7.88 14.12
N LEU A 540 26.33 8.34 13.55
CA LEU A 540 26.73 9.75 13.54
C LEU A 540 25.73 10.61 12.76
N ILE A 541 25.33 10.16 11.57
CA ILE A 541 24.40 10.86 10.67
C ILE A 541 22.98 10.92 11.27
N ASP A 542 22.48 9.85 11.90
CA ASP A 542 21.21 9.89 12.64
C ASP A 542 21.24 10.91 13.80
N LEU A 543 22.38 11.03 14.48
CA LEU A 543 22.53 11.92 15.62
C LEU A 543 22.59 13.40 15.18
N LEU A 544 23.34 13.72 14.11
CA LEU A 544 23.31 15.04 13.47
C LEU A 544 21.92 15.39 12.93
N THR A 545 21.25 14.44 12.25
CA THR A 545 19.88 14.62 11.73
C THR A 545 18.87 14.91 12.86
N LYS A 546 19.03 14.27 14.02
CA LYS A 546 18.20 14.53 15.20
C LYS A 546 18.46 15.91 15.80
N CYS A 547 19.71 16.37 15.83
CA CYS A 547 20.03 17.74 16.25
C CYS A 547 19.39 18.76 15.29
N ASP A 548 19.44 18.51 13.99
CA ASP A 548 18.78 19.36 12.98
C ASP A 548 17.25 19.38 13.12
N TYR A 549 16.63 18.23 13.41
CA TYR A 549 15.20 18.17 13.68
C TYR A 549 14.80 19.10 14.84
N HIS A 550 15.48 19.04 15.99
CA HIS A 550 15.20 19.92 17.13
C HIS A 550 15.68 21.38 16.94
N ARG A 551 16.53 21.63 15.93
CA ARG A 551 16.93 22.98 15.49
C ARG A 551 15.81 23.66 14.68
N PHE A 552 15.13 22.93 13.81
CA PHE A 552 14.10 23.48 12.91
C PHE A 552 12.65 23.26 13.38
N ALA A 553 12.41 22.27 14.24
CA ALA A 553 11.12 22.00 14.87
C ALA A 553 11.29 21.98 16.41
N PRO A 554 10.92 23.06 17.12
CA PRO A 554 11.12 23.17 18.58
C PRO A 554 10.12 22.30 19.35
N VAL A 555 10.33 20.98 19.33
CA VAL A 555 9.68 20.01 20.21
C VAL A 555 10.44 19.98 21.53
N PRO A 556 9.76 20.12 22.69
CA PRO A 556 10.42 20.07 23.99
C PRO A 556 11.09 18.70 24.22
N LEU A 557 12.37 18.72 24.59
CA LEU A 557 13.18 17.55 24.92
C LEU A 557 13.17 17.31 26.43
N SER A 558 12.76 16.12 26.87
CA SER A 558 12.88 15.76 28.28
C SER A 558 14.35 15.62 28.72
N THR A 559 14.61 15.76 30.02
CA THR A 559 15.97 15.55 30.58
C THR A 559 16.49 14.13 30.31
N GLY A 560 15.60 13.13 30.27
CA GLY A 560 15.95 11.77 29.88
C GLY A 560 16.45 11.68 28.43
N GLU A 561 15.72 12.29 27.49
CA GLU A 561 16.12 12.30 26.07
C GLU A 561 17.40 13.10 25.82
N ARG A 562 17.60 14.23 26.51
CA ARG A 562 18.86 14.99 26.44
C ARG A 562 20.04 14.12 26.88
N ASN A 563 19.91 13.41 28.00
CA ASN A 563 20.95 12.50 28.49
C ASN A 563 21.21 11.32 27.55
N THR A 564 20.18 10.76 26.89
CA THR A 564 20.40 9.70 25.89
C THR A 564 21.08 10.22 24.63
N LEU A 565 20.81 11.45 24.18
CA LEU A 565 21.51 12.07 23.05
C LEU A 565 22.99 12.31 23.35
N ILE A 566 23.33 12.77 24.56
CA ILE A 566 24.74 12.92 24.99
C ILE A 566 25.44 11.56 25.05
N ALA A 567 24.86 10.56 25.73
CA ALA A 567 25.45 9.23 25.85
C ALA A 567 25.60 8.50 24.49
N ARG A 568 24.79 8.86 23.48
CA ARG A 568 24.98 8.40 22.10
C ARG A 568 26.12 9.14 21.39
N ALA A 569 26.28 10.45 21.62
CA ALA A 569 27.37 11.24 21.07
C ALA A 569 28.74 10.77 21.60
N GLU A 570 28.85 10.55 22.92
CA GLU A 570 30.05 9.99 23.55
C GLU A 570 30.41 8.63 22.95
N ARG A 571 29.43 7.74 22.74
CA ARG A 571 29.66 6.43 22.13
C ARG A 571 30.22 6.55 20.71
N VAL A 572 29.60 7.38 19.86
CA VAL A 572 30.07 7.59 18.48
C VAL A 572 31.50 8.13 18.44
N ILE A 573 31.84 9.08 19.32
CA ILE A 573 33.20 9.62 19.44
C ILE A 573 34.19 8.53 19.87
N ASN A 574 33.84 7.72 20.87
CA ASN A 574 34.69 6.62 21.34
C ASN A 574 34.86 5.53 20.27
N ASP A 575 33.81 5.20 19.52
CA ASP A 575 33.86 4.20 18.45
C ASP A 575 34.76 4.66 17.29
N ILE A 576 34.81 5.97 17.00
CA ILE A 576 35.73 6.57 16.02
C ILE A 576 37.17 6.59 16.55
N GLU A 577 37.40 7.01 17.80
CA GLU A 577 38.72 7.01 18.46
C GLU A 577 39.34 5.59 18.47
N ASN A 578 38.56 4.58 18.87
CA ASN A 578 39.01 3.19 18.90
C ASN A 578 39.43 2.67 17.52
N LEU A 579 38.73 3.08 16.45
CA LEU A 579 39.11 2.72 15.09
C LEU A 579 40.43 3.38 14.66
N GLN A 580 40.63 4.67 14.94
CA GLN A 580 41.88 5.37 14.60
C GLN A 580 43.07 4.75 15.32
N ASN A 581 42.95 4.48 16.62
CA ASN A 581 43.99 3.78 17.40
C ASN A 581 44.31 2.36 16.86
N THR A 582 43.35 1.73 16.16
CA THR A 582 43.52 0.41 15.51
C THR A 582 44.04 0.52 14.06
N GLN A 583 44.28 1.74 13.53
CA GLN A 583 44.93 1.96 12.23
C GLN A 583 46.38 2.46 12.37
N ASP A 584 46.73 3.08 13.50
CA ASP A 584 48.09 3.54 13.82
C ASP A 584 48.96 2.47 14.55
N THR A 585 48.49 1.21 14.63
CA THR A 585 49.21 0.05 15.20
C THR A 585 49.41 -1.08 14.20
#